data_AF-A0A0K2B6T3-F1
#
_entry.id   AF-A0A0K2B6T3-F1
#
_cell.length_a   1.000
_cell.length_b   1.000
_cell.length_c   1.000
_cell.angle_alpha   90.00
_cell.angle_beta   90.00
_cell.angle_gamma   90.00
#
_symmetry.space_group_name_H-M   'P 1'
#
loop_
_entity.id
_entity.type
_entity.pdbx_description
1 polymer ?
#
loop_
_entity_poly.entity_id
_entity_poly.type
_entity_poly.pdbx_seq_one_letter_code
_entity_poly.pdbx_strand_id
1 'polypeptide(L)'
;MTAPGGTTPVPEDMVSDICEDCLVGVPSDWVRLVDRDAEVWWSTGRSYDGDSVLLPSAGDMPMMLRRDVERLHGPLLAEGYGLTEVER
;
A
#
# COMPACT_ATOMS: atom_id res chain seq x y z
N MET A 1 -4.59 5.96 -28.67
CA MET A 1 -4.72 4.56 -28.21
C MET A 1 -4.08 4.49 -26.83
N THR A 2 -4.86 4.66 -25.78
CA THR A 2 -4.40 4.46 -24.39
C THR A 2 -4.50 2.96 -24.09
N ALA A 3 -3.37 2.34 -23.75
CA ALA A 3 -3.34 0.91 -23.46
C ALA A 3 -4.31 0.59 -22.30
N PRO A 4 -5.17 -0.44 -22.42
CA PRO A 4 -6.04 -0.84 -21.33
C PRO A 4 -5.20 -1.62 -20.31
N GLY A 5 -4.89 -1.01 -19.16
CA GLY A 5 -4.43 -1.75 -17.99
C GLY A 5 -3.12 -1.34 -17.32
N GLY A 6 -2.57 -0.14 -17.57
CA GLY A 6 -1.45 0.38 -16.76
C GLY A 6 -1.87 0.69 -15.32
N THR A 7 -0.92 0.70 -14.38
CA THR A 7 -1.14 1.25 -13.03
C THR A 7 -1.27 2.77 -13.11
N THR A 8 -2.04 3.37 -12.22
CA THR A 8 -2.10 4.83 -12.10
C THR A 8 -0.82 5.30 -11.40
N PRO A 9 0.05 6.08 -12.07
CA PRO A 9 1.30 6.54 -11.46
C PRO A 9 1.00 7.53 -10.33
N VAL A 10 1.59 7.28 -9.15
CA VAL A 10 1.55 8.21 -8.03
C VAL A 10 2.47 9.41 -8.36
N PRO A 11 2.03 10.66 -8.16
CA PRO A 11 2.85 11.85 -8.39
C PRO A 11 4.18 11.85 -7.61
N GLU A 12 5.26 12.31 -8.22
CA GLU A 12 6.61 12.28 -7.62
C GLU A 12 6.73 13.14 -6.37
N ASP A 13 6.03 14.26 -6.30
CA ASP A 13 5.94 15.11 -5.11
C ASP A 13 5.33 14.35 -3.93
N MET A 14 4.24 13.63 -4.17
CA MET A 14 3.61 12.79 -3.16
C MET A 14 4.51 11.64 -2.72
N VAL A 15 5.23 11.00 -3.65
CA VAL A 15 6.22 9.97 -3.32
C VAL A 15 7.32 10.54 -2.45
N SER A 16 7.85 11.72 -2.80
CA SER A 16 8.90 12.40 -2.03
C SER A 16 8.44 12.69 -0.60
N ASP A 17 7.24 13.24 -0.42
CA ASP A 17 6.70 13.54 0.90
C ASP A 17 6.51 12.27 1.75
N ILE A 18 5.96 11.20 1.18
CA ILE A 18 5.76 9.91 1.89
C ILE A 18 7.11 9.32 2.30
N CYS A 19 8.12 9.43 1.44
CA CYS A 19 9.48 9.02 1.75
C CYS A 19 10.10 9.86 2.87
N GLU A 20 9.82 11.17 2.91
CA GLU A 20 10.25 12.07 3.98
C GLU A 20 9.62 11.68 5.33
N ASP A 21 8.32 11.38 5.34
CA ASP A 21 7.60 10.88 6.52
C ASP A 21 8.25 9.59 7.07
N CYS A 22 8.82 8.75 6.19
CA CYS A 22 9.46 7.49 6.55
C CYS A 22 10.92 7.62 7.02
N LEU A 23 11.55 8.80 6.93
CA LEU A 23 12.97 8.98 7.29
C LEU A 23 13.27 8.64 8.75
N VAL A 24 12.27 8.79 9.62
CA VAL A 24 12.35 8.50 11.07
C VAL A 24 11.72 7.15 11.43
N GLY A 25 11.27 6.38 10.43
CA GLY A 25 10.51 5.14 10.58
C GLY A 25 9.10 5.26 9.98
N VAL A 26 8.43 4.11 9.82
CA VAL A 26 7.03 4.08 9.33
C VAL A 26 6.11 4.69 10.40
N PRO A 27 5.28 5.69 10.05
CA PRO A 27 4.32 6.26 10.99
C PRO A 27 3.40 5.21 11.62
N SER A 28 3.16 5.29 12.93
CA SER A 28 2.42 4.28 13.69
C SER A 28 0.92 4.21 13.35
N ASP A 29 0.39 5.25 12.73
CA ASP A 29 -0.99 5.35 12.26
C ASP A 29 -1.20 4.74 10.87
N TRP A 30 -0.13 4.32 10.19
CA TRP A 30 -0.24 3.64 8.91
C TRP A 30 -0.69 2.21 9.09
N VAL A 31 -1.74 1.83 8.34
CA VAL A 31 -2.31 0.49 8.42
C VAL A 31 -1.47 -0.47 7.60
N ARG A 32 -1.03 -1.56 8.25
CA ARG A 32 -0.33 -2.66 7.58
C ARG A 32 -1.33 -3.60 6.89
N LEU A 33 -1.14 -3.76 5.59
CA LEU A 33 -1.89 -4.67 4.73
C LEU A 33 -0.95 -5.72 4.15
N VAL A 34 -1.49 -6.88 3.83
CA VAL A 34 -0.73 -8.01 3.25
C VAL A 34 -1.47 -8.52 2.03
N ASP A 35 -0.76 -8.75 0.93
CA ASP A 35 -1.33 -9.37 -0.27
C ASP A 35 -1.27 -10.90 -0.23
N ARG A 36 -1.67 -11.56 -1.33
CA ARG A 36 -1.70 -13.03 -1.41
C ARG A 36 -0.30 -13.67 -1.37
N ASP A 37 0.72 -12.91 -1.75
CA ASP A 37 2.12 -13.34 -1.86
C ASP A 37 2.88 -13.04 -0.56
N ALA A 38 2.16 -12.62 0.49
CA ALA A 38 2.64 -12.22 1.80
C ALA A 38 3.49 -10.93 1.79
N GLU A 39 3.41 -10.13 0.72
CA GLU A 39 4.08 -8.84 0.68
C GLU A 39 3.29 -7.78 1.45
N VAL A 40 4.05 -6.90 2.10
CA VAL A 40 3.51 -5.90 3.01
C VAL A 40 3.32 -4.57 2.29
N TRP A 41 2.14 -3.99 2.50
CA TRP A 41 1.75 -2.69 1.98
C TRP A 41 1.28 -1.81 3.13
N TRP A 42 1.81 -0.61 3.24
CA TRP A 42 1.41 0.37 4.25
C TRP A 42 0.46 1.40 3.66
N SER A 43 -0.72 1.56 4.26
CA SER A 43 -1.64 2.62 3.88
C SER A 43 -1.18 3.95 4.46
N THR A 44 -0.82 4.90 3.60
CA THR A 44 -0.10 6.13 3.99
C THR A 44 -1.01 7.25 4.50
N GLY A 45 -2.33 7.01 4.58
CA GLY A 45 -3.33 8.05 4.87
C GLY A 45 -3.52 9.08 3.74
N ARG A 46 -2.72 9.02 2.67
CA ARG A 46 -2.84 9.88 1.49
C ARG A 46 -3.69 9.21 0.41
N SER A 47 -4.36 10.05 -0.38
CA SER A 47 -5.20 9.60 -1.49
C SER A 47 -4.82 10.31 -2.79
N TYR A 48 -4.88 9.57 -3.89
CA TYR A 48 -4.70 10.07 -5.24
C TYR A 48 -5.68 9.36 -6.19
N ASP A 49 -6.25 10.13 -7.13
CA ASP A 49 -7.28 9.65 -8.06
C ASP A 49 -8.45 8.88 -7.39
N GLY A 50 -8.87 9.39 -6.22
CA GLY A 50 -9.98 8.84 -5.43
C GLY A 50 -9.68 7.57 -4.65
N ASP A 51 -8.41 7.15 -4.57
CA ASP A 51 -8.01 5.91 -3.90
C ASP A 51 -6.79 6.12 -2.98
N SER A 52 -6.54 5.19 -2.06
CA SER A 52 -5.43 5.26 -1.11
C SER A 52 -4.10 4.91 -1.76
N VAL A 53 -3.05 5.67 -1.44
CA VAL A 53 -1.68 5.34 -1.83
C VAL A 53 -1.10 4.35 -0.82
N LEU A 54 -0.48 3.30 -1.33
CA LEU A 54 0.18 2.27 -0.55
C LEU A 54 1.71 2.35 -0.76
N LEU A 55 2.45 2.32 0.34
CA LEU A 55 3.90 2.15 0.34
C LEU A 55 4.24 0.65 0.46
N PRO A 56 4.98 0.06 -0.49
CA PRO A 56 5.48 -1.31 -0.34
C PRO A 56 6.58 -1.39 0.73
N SER A 57 6.67 -2.53 1.42
CA SER A 57 7.82 -2.82 2.30
C SER A 57 9.10 -3.12 1.53
N ALA A 58 8.96 -3.65 0.31
CA ALA A 58 10.08 -3.98 -0.57
C ALA A 58 10.47 -2.78 -1.43
N GLY A 59 11.75 -2.40 -1.42
CA GLY A 59 12.25 -1.20 -2.11
C GLY A 59 12.34 -1.30 -3.63
N ASP A 60 12.04 -2.46 -4.21
CA ASP A 60 12.00 -2.72 -5.65
C ASP A 60 10.61 -2.51 -6.26
N MET A 61 9.57 -2.38 -5.43
CA MET A 61 8.22 -2.07 -5.87
C MET A 61 7.93 -0.57 -5.77
N PRO A 62 7.25 0.04 -6.75
CA PRO A 62 6.79 1.41 -6.65
C PRO A 62 5.60 1.53 -5.70
N MET A 63 5.38 2.74 -5.16
CA MET A 63 4.10 3.09 -4.54
C MET A 63 2.97 2.98 -5.56
N MET A 64 1.81 2.49 -5.11
CA MET A 64 0.66 2.25 -5.98
C MET A 64 -0.64 2.58 -5.27
N LEU A 65 -1.70 2.82 -6.05
CA LEU A 65 -3.05 2.92 -5.52
C LEU A 65 -3.53 1.54 -5.04
N ARG A 66 -4.35 1.51 -3.99
CA ARG A 66 -4.90 0.28 -3.43
C ARG A 66 -5.57 -0.61 -4.49
N ARG A 67 -6.39 -0.03 -5.36
CA ARG A 67 -7.06 -0.75 -6.46
C ARG A 67 -6.09 -1.38 -7.46
N ASP A 68 -4.92 -0.76 -7.65
CA ASP A 68 -3.88 -1.27 -8.55
C ASP A 68 -3.11 -2.40 -7.90
N VAL A 69 -2.81 -2.27 -6.60
CA VAL A 69 -2.23 -3.37 -5.80
C VAL A 69 -3.18 -4.57 -5.80
N GLU A 70 -4.44 -4.36 -5.47
CA GLU A 70 -5.43 -5.45 -5.41
C GLU A 70 -5.65 -6.12 -6.77
N ARG A 71 -5.55 -5.36 -7.87
CA ARG A 71 -5.64 -5.88 -9.24
C ARG A 71 -4.43 -6.71 -9.65
N LEU A 72 -3.22 -6.33 -9.22
CA LEU A 72 -1.97 -6.98 -9.63
C LEU A 72 -1.57 -8.13 -8.69
N HIS A 73 -1.70 -7.91 -7.38
CA HIS A 73 -1.22 -8.78 -6.31
C HIS A 73 -2.36 -9.51 -5.58
N GLY A 74 -3.62 -9.22 -5.92
CA GLY A 74 -4.79 -9.83 -5.30
C GLY A 74 -5.26 -9.09 -4.03
N PRO A 75 -6.36 -9.54 -3.42
CA PRO A 75 -7.01 -8.82 -2.33
C PRO A 75 -6.08 -8.58 -1.14
N LEU A 76 -6.10 -7.36 -0.61
CA LEU A 76 -5.32 -6.99 0.57
C LEU A 76 -6.06 -7.34 1.86
N LEU A 77 -5.34 -7.98 2.78
CA LEU A 77 -5.82 -8.34 4.10
C LEU A 77 -5.17 -7.43 5.14
N ALA A 78 -5.95 -6.87 6.06
CA ALA A 78 -5.40 -6.14 7.20
C ALA A 78 -4.72 -7.13 8.16
N GLU A 79 -3.49 -6.81 8.58
CA GLU A 79 -2.83 -7.59 9.62
C GLU A 79 -3.62 -7.43 10.93
N GLY A 80 -4.14 -8.54 11.45
CA GLY A 80 -5.05 -8.57 12.61
C GLY A 80 -6.44 -9.19 12.33
N TYR A 81 -6.82 -9.38 11.06
CA TYR A 81 -8.09 -10.03 10.69
C TYR A 81 -8.01 -11.57 10.59
N GLY A 82 -7.10 -12.21 11.34
CA GLY A 82 -6.90 -13.66 11.32
C GLY A 82 -6.35 -14.31 12.60
N LEU A 83 -6.31 -13.60 13.74
CA LEU A 83 -5.86 -14.15 15.03
C LEU A 83 -6.70 -13.64 16.21
N THR A 84 -8.03 -13.72 16.11
CA THR A 84 -8.93 -13.57 17.27
C THR A 84 -9.71 -14.86 17.55
N GLU A 85 -9.04 -16.01 17.51
CA GLU A 85 -9.39 -17.21 18.28
C GLU A 85 -8.03 -17.83 18.63
N VAL A 86 -7.54 -17.83 19.87
CA VAL A 86 -7.97 -18.70 20.97
C VAL A 86 -7.50 -18.07 22.28
N GLU A 87 -8.40 -17.46 23.05
CA GLU A 87 -8.25 -17.38 24.49
C GLU A 87 -8.92 -18.62 25.11
N ARG A 88 -8.12 -19.51 25.70
CA ARG A 88 -8.51 -20.40 26.80
C ARG A 88 -7.32 -20.69 27.70
#